data_AF-A0A381I6A5-F1
#
_entry.id   AF-A0A381I6A5-F1
#
_cell.length_a   1.000
_cell.length_b   1.000
_cell.length_c   1.000
_cell.angle_alpha   90.00
_cell.angle_beta   90.00
_cell.angle_gamma   90.00
#
_symmetry.space_group_name_H-M   'P 1'
#
loop_
_entity.id
_entity.type
_entity.pdbx_description
1 polymer ?
#
loop_
_entity_poly.entity_id
_entity_poly.type
_entity_poly.pdbx_seq_one_letter_code
_entity_poly.pdbx_strand_id
1 'polypeptide(L)'
;MSDTYNPFEKQLCITKQALDLISENHFGVSIDTKSSLVVRDIPILQKIKKNNSAIVKLTITTANDELSKKIEPYVNPSSVRF
;
A
#
# COMPACT_ATOMS: atom_id res chain seq x y z
N MET A 1 12.88 5.54 -3.95
CA MET A 1 11.77 4.67 -4.38
C MET A 1 10.48 5.43 -4.11
N SER A 2 9.56 5.53 -5.08
CA SER A 2 8.25 6.19 -4.86
C SER A 2 7.34 5.26 -4.07
N ASP A 3 6.38 5.80 -3.32
CA ASP A 3 5.38 4.99 -2.63
C ASP A 3 4.46 4.28 -3.65
N THR A 4 4.17 3.00 -3.38
CA THR A 4 3.27 2.16 -4.21
C THR A 4 1.89 2.80 -4.38
N TYR A 5 1.42 3.52 -3.36
CA TYR A 5 0.13 4.21 -3.33
C TYR A 5 0.33 5.73 -3.19
N ASN A 6 1.22 6.28 -4.01
CA ASN A 6 1.40 7.73 -4.13
C ASN A 6 0.09 8.45 -4.56
N PRO A 7 0.00 9.79 -4.47
CA PRO A 7 -1.26 10.50 -4.71
C PRO A 7 -1.91 10.27 -6.09
N PHE A 8 -1.12 9.99 -7.13
CA PHE A 8 -1.65 9.72 -8.47
C PHE A 8 -2.38 8.38 -8.55
N GLU A 9 -2.04 7.43 -7.68
CA GLU A 9 -2.66 6.10 -7.63
C GLU A 9 -4.16 6.15 -7.31
N LYS A 10 -4.65 7.26 -6.73
CA LYS A 10 -6.08 7.51 -6.53
C LYS A 10 -6.87 7.52 -7.85
N GLN A 11 -6.23 7.98 -8.92
CA GLN A 11 -6.85 8.12 -10.25
C GLN A 11 -6.34 7.06 -11.21
N LEU A 12 -5.01 6.88 -11.29
CA LEU A 12 -4.39 6.04 -12.31
C LEU A 12 -4.58 4.53 -12.07
N CYS A 13 -4.74 4.13 -10.81
CA CYS A 13 -4.95 2.73 -10.42
C CYS A 13 -3.91 1.76 -11.01
N ILE A 14 -2.65 2.18 -11.17
CA ILE A 14 -1.61 1.38 -11.82
C ILE A 14 -1.21 0.21 -10.94
N THR A 15 -1.13 0.42 -9.63
CA THR A 15 -0.85 -0.66 -8.68
C THR A 15 -1.94 -1.72 -8.75
N LYS A 16 -3.21 -1.34 -8.85
CA LYS A 16 -4.30 -2.30 -9.03
C LYS A 16 -4.14 -3.13 -10.30
N GLN A 17 -3.83 -2.50 -11.44
CA GLN A 17 -3.58 -3.21 -12.71
C GLN A 17 -2.40 -4.19 -12.60
N ALA A 18 -1.33 -3.79 -11.91
CA ALA A 18 -0.20 -4.67 -11.65
C ALA A 18 -0.59 -5.85 -10.73
N LEU A 19 -1.40 -5.62 -9.70
CA LEU A 19 -1.91 -6.68 -8.82
C LEU A 19 -2.81 -7.68 -9.56
N ASP A 20 -3.63 -7.21 -10.51
CA ASP A 20 -4.44 -8.08 -11.36
C ASP A 20 -3.52 -9.02 -12.18
N LEU A 21 -2.49 -8.48 -12.84
CA LEU A 21 -1.51 -9.28 -13.58
C LEU A 21 -0.74 -10.26 -12.69
N ILE A 22 -0.31 -9.83 -11.50
CA ILE A 22 0.36 -10.70 -10.51
C ILE A 22 -0.57 -11.85 -10.12
N SER A 23 -1.85 -11.55 -9.88
CA SER A 23 -2.84 -12.57 -9.52
C SER A 23 -3.09 -13.56 -10.66
N GLU A 24 -3.16 -13.09 -11.90
CA GLU A 24 -3.38 -13.92 -13.10
C GLU A 24 -2.20 -14.85 -13.36
N ASN A 25 -0.98 -14.40 -13.06
CA ASN A 25 0.23 -15.19 -13.24
C ASN A 25 0.63 -16.00 -12.00
N HIS A 26 -0.25 -16.08 -11.00
CA HIS A 26 -0.03 -16.87 -9.78
C HIS A 26 1.31 -16.53 -9.07
N PHE A 27 1.64 -15.24 -8.96
CA PHE A 27 2.77 -14.79 -8.15
C PHE A 27 2.30 -14.29 -6.78
N GLY A 28 3.21 -14.32 -5.80
CA GLY A 28 3.04 -13.62 -4.53
C GLY A 28 3.38 -12.13 -4.66
N VAL A 29 2.98 -11.33 -3.68
CA VAL A 29 3.26 -9.89 -3.65
C VAL A 29 3.69 -9.40 -2.27
N SER A 30 4.59 -8.43 -2.26
CA SER A 30 5.02 -7.69 -1.08
C SER A 30 4.91 -6.21 -1.38
N ILE A 31 4.10 -5.49 -0.61
CA ILE A 31 3.79 -4.08 -0.80
C ILE A 31 4.36 -3.29 0.38
N ASP A 32 5.09 -2.23 0.09
CA ASP A 32 5.48 -1.20 1.05
C ASP A 32 4.68 0.07 0.77
N THR A 33 4.01 0.62 1.79
CA THR A 33 3.29 1.89 1.64
C THR A 33 3.16 2.68 2.95
N LYS A 34 2.99 3.99 2.81
CA LYS A 34 2.56 4.94 3.85
C LYS A 34 1.13 5.42 3.62
N SER A 35 0.39 4.81 2.69
CA SER A 35 -0.96 5.23 2.35
C SER A 35 -2.02 4.23 2.83
N SER A 36 -3.13 4.75 3.35
CA SER A 36 -4.33 3.95 3.61
C SER A 36 -5.06 3.51 2.32
N LEU A 37 -4.66 4.02 1.14
CA LEU A 37 -5.28 3.68 -0.13
C LEU A 37 -5.16 2.19 -0.47
N VAL A 38 -4.18 1.47 0.09
CA VAL A 38 -4.03 0.01 -0.03
C VAL A 38 -5.28 -0.78 0.36
N VAL A 39 -6.13 -0.22 1.24
CA VAL A 39 -7.41 -0.83 1.65
C VAL A 39 -8.36 -1.04 0.46
N ARG A 40 -8.29 -0.18 -0.57
CA ARG A 40 -9.07 -0.31 -1.82
C ARG A 40 -8.87 -1.68 -2.48
N ASP A 41 -7.65 -2.20 -2.40
CA ASP A 41 -7.21 -3.36 -3.16
C ASP A 41 -7.24 -4.65 -2.30
N ILE A 42 -7.87 -4.63 -1.12
CA ILE A 42 -8.12 -5.82 -0.28
C ILE A 42 -8.72 -7.00 -1.08
N PRO A 43 -9.73 -6.82 -1.97
CA PRO A 43 -10.30 -7.96 -2.70
C PRO A 43 -9.28 -8.70 -3.58
N ILE A 44 -8.40 -7.99 -4.29
CA ILE A 44 -7.38 -8.61 -5.15
C ILE A 44 -6.24 -9.20 -4.32
N LEU A 45 -5.85 -8.55 -3.21
CA LEU A 45 -4.88 -9.10 -2.27
C LEU A 45 -5.37 -10.40 -1.61
N GLN A 46 -6.67 -10.49 -1.30
CA GLN A 46 -7.29 -11.74 -0.82
C GLN A 46 -7.28 -12.82 -1.91
N LYS A 47 -7.45 -12.47 -3.18
CA LYS A 47 -7.33 -13.42 -4.30
C LYS A 47 -5.90 -13.95 -4.42
N ILE A 48 -4.89 -13.08 -4.35
CA ILE A 48 -3.47 -13.49 -4.35
C ILE A 48 -3.19 -14.41 -3.16
N LYS A 49 -3.67 -14.04 -1.96
CA LYS A 49 -3.50 -14.80 -0.71
C LYS A 49 -3.98 -16.26 -0.80
N LYS A 50 -4.99 -16.55 -1.63
CA LYS A 50 -5.52 -17.93 -1.80
C LYS A 50 -4.50 -18.87 -2.42
N ASN A 51 -3.61 -18.36 -3.27
CA ASN A 51 -2.66 -19.17 -4.03
C ASN A 51 -1.20 -18.95 -3.59
N ASN A 52 -0.86 -17.75 -3.09
CA ASN A 52 0.50 -17.35 -2.69
C ASN A 52 0.49 -16.34 -1.53
N SER A 53 1.66 -15.90 -1.10
CA SER A 53 1.80 -14.83 -0.10
C SER A 53 1.35 -13.46 -0.63
N ALA A 54 0.56 -12.74 0.17
CA ALA A 54 0.27 -11.32 -0.01
C ALA A 54 0.66 -10.59 1.28
N ILE A 55 1.73 -9.79 1.24
CA ILE A 55 2.29 -9.08 2.39
C ILE A 55 2.09 -7.59 2.17
N VAL A 56 1.50 -6.90 3.15
CA VAL A 56 1.41 -5.44 3.19
C VAL A 56 2.22 -4.95 4.38
N LYS A 57 3.22 -4.13 4.11
CA LYS A 57 4.09 -3.48 5.09
C LYS A 57 3.74 -2.00 5.14
N LEU A 58 3.36 -1.53 6.32
CA LEU A 58 3.09 -0.12 6.58
C LEU A 58 4.34 0.50 7.18
N THR A 59 4.85 1.56 6.56
CA THR A 59 5.98 2.30 7.15
C THR A 59 5.46 3.26 8.21
N ILE A 60 5.95 3.08 9.45
CA ILE A 60 5.77 4.00 10.57
C ILE A 60 7.11 4.59 10.93
N THR A 61 7.37 5.83 10.51
CA THR A 61 8.65 6.50 10.77
C THR A 61 8.74 6.99 12.23
N THR A 62 7.62 7.40 12.80
CA THR A 62 7.49 7.77 14.21
C THR A 62 6.05 7.55 14.67
N ALA A 63 5.85 7.27 15.96
CA ALA A 63 4.52 7.13 16.55
C ALA A 63 3.83 8.48 16.86
N ASN A 64 4.52 9.61 16.71
CA ASN A 64 3.97 10.95 16.96
C ASN A 64 3.52 11.59 15.63
N ASP A 65 2.22 11.85 15.50
CA ASP A 65 1.65 12.44 14.27
C ASP A 65 2.17 13.84 13.95
N GLU A 66 2.38 14.70 14.96
CA GLU A 66 2.91 16.04 14.74
C GLU A 66 4.36 16.01 14.23
N LEU A 67 5.15 15.04 14.68
CA LEU A 67 6.48 14.80 14.14
C LEU A 67 6.41 14.15 12.74
N SER A 68 5.50 13.19 12.54
CA SER A 68 5.30 12.55 11.24
C SER A 68 4.94 13.56 10.16
N LYS A 69 4.06 14.53 10.44
CA LYS A 69 3.68 15.58 9.47
C LYS A 69 4.87 16.47 9.08
N LYS A 70 5.86 16.64 9.96
CA LYS A 70 7.07 17.41 9.65
C LYS A 70 8.06 16.61 8.81
N ILE A 71 8.24 15.32 9.11
CA ILE A 71 9.18 14.45 8.40
C ILE A 71 8.62 13.99 7.04
N GLU A 72 7.32 13.73 6.98
CA GLU A 72 6.61 13.12 5.83
C GLU A 72 5.31 13.90 5.49
N PRO A 73 5.37 15.17 5.04
CA PRO A 73 4.21 16.08 4.99
C PRO A 73 3.06 15.69 4.06
N TYR A 74 3.25 14.72 3.15
CA TYR A 74 2.27 14.37 2.12
C TYR A 74 1.76 12.92 2.22
N VAL A 75 1.99 12.26 3.36
CA VAL A 75 1.50 10.89 3.61
C VAL A 75 0.44 10.88 4.70
N ASN A 76 -0.25 9.74 4.89
CA ASN A 76 -1.21 9.60 5.98
C ASN A 76 -0.50 9.75 7.34
N PRO A 77 -1.13 10.34 8.37
CA PRO A 77 -0.60 10.34 9.73
C PRO A 77 -0.24 8.93 10.21
N SER A 78 0.71 8.81 11.13
CA SER A 78 1.10 7.51 11.67
C SER A 78 -0.06 6.78 12.33
N SER A 79 -0.90 7.50 13.09
CA SER A 79 -2.13 6.97 13.71
C SER A 79 -3.09 6.26 12.75
N VAL A 80 -3.13 6.67 11.48
CA VAL A 80 -4.00 6.07 10.44
C VAL A 80 -3.41 4.77 9.87
N ARG A 81 -2.12 4.51 10.12
CA ARG A 81 -1.35 3.38 9.61
C ARG A 81 -1.03 2.32 10.67
N PHE A 82 -1.43 2.53 11.92
CA PHE A 82 -1.30 1.54 13.02
C PHE A 82 -2.38 0.47 12.97
#